data_AF-A0A4Y7S9M9-F1
#
_entry.id   AF-A0A4Y7S9M9-F1
#
_cell.length_a   1.000
_cell.length_b   1.000
_cell.length_c   1.000
_cell.angle_alpha   90.00
_cell.angle_beta   90.00
_cell.angle_gamma   90.00
#
_symmetry.space_group_name_H-M   'P 1'
#
loop_
_entity.id
_entity.type
_entity.pdbx_description
1 polymer ?
#
loop_
_entity_poly.entity_id
_entity_poly.type
_entity_poly.pdbx_seq_one_letter_code
_entity_poly.pdbx_strand_id
1 'polypeptide(L)' 'MAKDFFVARDAYMLEDLAAKKYQFYSQHAVDPVVKNLFAQVSQVQQKTAKEFQQMMKKFPQ' A
#
# COMPACT_ATOMS: atom_id res chain seq x y z
N MET A 1 -7.36 -21.62 -0.69
CA MET A 1 -5.95 -22.01 -0.89
C MET A 1 -5.33 -21.16 -2.00
N ALA A 2 -5.44 -21.51 -3.30
CA ALA A 2 -4.93 -20.65 -4.39
C ALA A 2 -5.71 -19.31 -4.52
N LYS A 3 -7.03 -19.33 -4.32
CA LYS A 3 -7.88 -18.12 -4.35
C LYS A 3 -7.41 -17.05 -3.35
N ASP A 4 -7.03 -17.46 -2.14
CA ASP A 4 -6.62 -16.54 -1.07
C ASP A 4 -5.24 -15.91 -1.37
N PHE A 5 -4.36 -16.67 -2.04
CA PHE A 5 -3.11 -16.12 -2.58
C PHE A 5 -3.38 -15.00 -3.58
N PHE A 6 -4.27 -15.22 -4.57
CA PHE A 6 -4.59 -14.20 -5.57
C PHE A 6 -5.25 -12.97 -4.97
N VAL A 7 -6.16 -13.14 -4.00
CA VAL A 7 -6.75 -12.02 -3.26
C VAL A 7 -5.68 -11.22 -2.52
N ALA A 8 -4.75 -11.88 -1.82
CA ALA A 8 -3.65 -11.20 -1.13
C ALA A 8 -2.68 -10.50 -2.10
N ARG A 9 -2.42 -11.10 -3.26
CA ARG A 9 -1.60 -10.50 -4.33
C ARG A 9 -2.23 -9.23 -4.88
N ASP A 10 -3.52 -9.29 -5.21
CA ASP A 10 -4.22 -8.15 -5.79
C ASP A 10 -4.34 -7.02 -4.77
N ALA A 11 -4.61 -7.33 -3.49
CA ALA A 11 -4.58 -6.37 -2.40
C ALA A 11 -3.19 -5.74 -2.21
N TYR A 12 -2.11 -6.54 -2.23
CA TYR A 12 -0.73 -6.03 -2.18
C TYR A 12 -0.46 -5.02 -3.31
N MET A 13 -0.87 -5.33 -4.54
CA MET A 13 -0.64 -4.45 -5.69
C MET A 13 -1.40 -3.12 -5.57
N LEU A 14 -2.64 -3.15 -5.04
CA LEU A 14 -3.43 -1.95 -4.83
C LEU A 14 -2.82 -1.05 -3.75
N GLU A 15 -2.42 -1.63 -2.61
CA GLU A 15 -1.80 -0.90 -1.49
C GLU A 15 -0.44 -0.32 -1.89
N ASP A 16 0.41 -1.06 -2.62
CA ASP A 16 1.70 -0.57 -3.12
C ASP A 16 1.52 0.58 -4.14
N LEU A 17 0.54 0.45 -5.05
CA LEU A 17 0.22 1.52 -6.00
C LEU A 17 -0.29 2.79 -5.28
N ALA A 18 -1.18 2.62 -4.30
CA ALA A 18 -1.71 3.72 -3.51
C ALA A 18 -0.59 4.41 -2.71
N ALA A 19 0.28 3.64 -2.06
CA ALA A 19 1.44 4.17 -1.33
C ALA A 19 2.30 5.09 -2.21
N LYS A 20 2.61 4.65 -3.43
CA LYS A 20 3.39 5.42 -4.42
C LYS A 20 2.65 6.70 -4.86
N LYS A 21 1.34 6.62 -5.11
CA LYS A 21 0.53 7.79 -5.49
C LYS A 21 0.50 8.83 -4.37
N TYR A 22 0.24 8.42 -3.13
CA TYR A 22 0.22 9.34 -2.00
C TYR A 22 1.60 9.92 -1.68
N GLN A 23 2.68 9.16 -1.89
CA GLN A 23 4.04 9.70 -1.82
C GLN A 23 4.26 10.80 -2.86
N PHE A 24 3.86 10.55 -4.11
CA PHE A 24 3.91 11.55 -5.17
C PHE A 24 3.07 12.79 -4.84
N TYR A 25 1.84 12.62 -4.36
CA TYR A 25 0.98 13.75 -3.97
C TYR A 25 1.57 14.56 -2.80
N SER A 26 2.18 13.90 -1.81
CA SER A 26 2.87 14.59 -0.71
C SER A 26 4.02 15.48 -1.19
N GLN A 27 4.75 15.05 -2.23
CA GLN A 27 5.84 15.84 -2.81
C GLN A 27 5.35 17.08 -3.58
N HIS A 28 4.13 17.05 -4.10
CA HIS A 28 3.55 18.13 -4.93
C HIS A 28 2.52 18.99 -4.19
N ALA A 29 2.13 18.61 -2.97
CA ALA A 29 1.21 19.39 -2.15
C ALA A 29 1.89 20.66 -1.62
N VAL A 30 1.24 21.81 -1.84
CA VAL A 30 1.69 23.12 -1.34
C VAL A 30 1.28 23.31 0.12
N ASP A 31 0.06 22.90 0.48
CA ASP A 31 -0.43 23.02 1.83
C ASP A 31 0.29 22.03 2.78
N PRO A 32 0.90 22.51 3.89
CA PRO A 32 1.66 21.65 4.81
C PRO A 32 0.81 20.56 5.48
N VAL A 33 -0.46 20.82 5.77
CA VAL A 33 -1.38 19.86 6.39
C VAL A 33 -1.69 18.75 5.41
N VAL A 34 -2.02 19.11 4.16
CA VAL A 34 -2.30 18.15 3.08
C VAL A 34 -1.05 17.32 2.76
N LYS A 35 0.13 17.94 2.70
CA LYS A 35 1.42 17.25 2.51
C LYS A 35 1.67 16.20 3.57
N ASN A 36 1.45 16.55 4.84
CA ASN A 36 1.62 15.63 5.97
C ASN A 36 0.59 14.50 5.93
N LEU A 37 -0.67 14.81 5.62
CA LEU A 37 -1.72 13.81 5.46
C LEU A 37 -1.36 12.79 4.37
N PHE A 38 -0.94 13.24 3.19
CA PHE A 38 -0.52 12.33 2.12
C PHE A 38 0.70 11.49 2.48
N ALA A 39 1.68 12.05 3.20
CA ALA A 39 2.82 11.29 3.71
C ALA A 39 2.37 10.19 4.68
N GLN A 40 1.46 10.50 5.60
CA GLN A 40 0.91 9.52 6.55
C GLN A 40 0.15 8.40 5.83
N VAL A 41 -0.73 8.75 4.88
CA VAL A 41 -1.48 7.76 4.09
C VAL A 41 -0.52 6.85 3.32
N SER A 42 0.52 7.43 2.70
CA SER A 42 1.56 6.65 1.99
C SER A 42 2.24 5.63 2.91
N GLN A 43 2.61 6.03 4.13
CA GLN A 43 3.24 5.14 5.11
C GLN A 43 2.31 4.00 5.55
N VAL A 44 1.03 4.30 5.80
CA VAL A 44 0.03 3.28 6.17
C VAL A 44 -0.12 2.25 5.04
N GLN A 45 -0.33 2.72 3.81
CA GLN A 45 -0.48 1.84 2.64
C GLN A 45 0.78 0.98 2.39
N GLN A 46 1.97 1.55 2.57
CA GLN A 46 3.23 0.80 2.45
C GLN A 46 3.36 -0.29 3.51
N LYS A 47 2.90 -0.02 4.75
CA LYS A 47 2.87 -1.02 5.82
C LYS A 47 1.87 -2.14 5.48
N THR A 48 0.66 -1.78 5.06
CA THR A 48 -0.38 -2.73 4.69
C THR A 48 0.03 -3.60 3.50
N ALA A 49 0.70 -3.04 2.49
CA ALA A 49 1.28 -3.81 1.39
C ALA A 49 2.27 -4.88 1.90
N LYS A 50 3.15 -4.55 2.85
CA LYS A 50 4.08 -5.52 3.46
C LYS A 50 3.34 -6.63 4.21
N GLU A 51 2.23 -6.31 4.87
CA GLU A 51 1.40 -7.31 5.56
C GLU A 51 0.76 -8.29 4.57
N PHE A 52 0.22 -7.81 3.45
CA PHE A 52 -0.28 -8.69 2.38
C PHE A 52 0.85 -9.52 1.74
N GLN A 53 2.03 -8.92 1.56
CA GLN A 53 3.21 -9.65 1.07
C GLN A 53 3.61 -10.80 2.00
N GLN A 54 3.55 -10.59 3.32
CA GLN A 54 3.78 -11.65 4.30
C GLN A 54 2.65 -12.69 4.31
N MET A 55 1.41 -12.26 4.12
CA MET A 55 0.25 -13.14 4.05
C MET A 55 0.34 -14.10 2.86
N MET A 56 0.77 -13.62 1.69
CA MET A 56 0.97 -14.46 0.50
C MET A 56 1.90 -15.67 0.76
N LYS A 57 2.91 -15.53 1.64
CA LYS A 57 3.82 -16.63 1.99
C LYS A 57 3.15 -17.77 2.76
N LYS A 58 1.94 -17.54 3.30
CA LYS A 58 1.16 -18.53 4.06
C LYS A 58 0.23 -19.35 3.18
N PHE A 59 0.07 -18.98 1.90
CA PHE A 59 -0.80 -19.67 0.97
C PHE A 59 0.01 -20.49 -0.04
N PRO A 60 -0.42 -21.73 -0.37
CA PRO A 60 0.16 -22.46 -1.48
C PRO A 60 -0.11 -21.70 -2.79
N GLN A 61 0.92 -21.60 -3.63
CA GLN A 61 0.89 -20.94 -4.93
C GLN A 61 0.06 -21.73 -5.95
#